data_AF-A0A1Q9LNL4-F1
#
_entry.id   AF-A0A1Q9LNL4-F1
#
_cell.length_a   1.000
_cell.length_b   1.000
_cell.length_c   1.000
_cell.angle_alpha   90.00
_cell.angle_beta   90.00
_cell.angle_gamma   90.00
#
_symmetry.space_group_name_H-M   'P 1'
#
loop_
_entity.id
_entity.type
_entity.pdbx_description
1 polymer ?
#
loop_
_entity_poly.entity_id
_entity_poly.type
_entity_poly.pdbx_seq_one_letter_code
_entity_poly.pdbx_strand_id
1 'polypeptide(L)'
;MIETCWHLSEAYPSFRLRDWAHMLGYGGHFSTKSRRYSTTLGAMRADRAQHRADEARAFHGLPPLPEGPVDKVGSWHVIGTGYKFSSEETWAETIREQRRHPRTA
;
A
#
# COMPACT_ATOMS: atom_id res chain seq x y z
N MET A 1 -0.11 15.42 -17.99
CA MET A 1 -1.19 15.91 -17.09
C MET A 1 -1.04 17.40 -16.75
N ILE A 2 0.15 17.87 -16.37
CA ILE A 2 0.43 19.31 -16.22
C ILE A 2 0.20 20.04 -17.55
N GLU A 3 0.77 19.51 -18.63
CA GLU A 3 0.58 20.01 -20.01
C GLU A 3 -0.89 20.07 -20.43
N THR A 4 -1.66 19.01 -20.18
CA THR A 4 -3.09 18.99 -20.46
C THR A 4 -3.87 20.02 -19.64
N CYS A 5 -3.46 20.29 -18.38
CA CYS A 5 -4.07 21.37 -17.59
C CYS A 5 -3.77 22.74 -18.17
N TRP A 6 -2.59 22.95 -18.75
CA TRP A 6 -2.26 24.19 -19.46
C TRP A 6 -3.12 24.37 -20.70
N HIS A 7 -3.23 23.35 -21.55
CA HIS A 7 -4.05 23.41 -22.77
C HIS A 7 -5.54 23.63 -22.46
N LEU A 8 -6.08 22.95 -21.44
CA LEU A 8 -7.49 23.07 -21.08
C LEU A 8 -7.82 24.39 -20.35
N SER A 9 -6.83 25.05 -19.76
CA SER A 9 -7.07 26.31 -19.03
C SER A 9 -7.58 27.43 -19.93
N GLU A 10 -7.23 27.43 -21.21
CA GLU A 10 -7.73 28.40 -22.21
C GLU A 10 -9.21 28.18 -22.54
N ALA A 11 -9.62 26.92 -22.68
CA ALA A 11 -11.01 26.55 -22.94
C ALA A 11 -11.92 26.71 -21.71
N TYR A 12 -11.35 26.66 -20.51
CA TYR A 12 -12.06 26.62 -19.23
C TYR A 12 -11.48 27.61 -18.20
N PRO A 13 -11.55 28.93 -18.48
CA PRO A 13 -10.86 29.94 -17.68
C PRO A 13 -11.36 30.02 -16.23
N SER A 14 -12.63 29.69 -15.98
CA SER A 14 -13.24 29.70 -14.64
C SER A 14 -12.66 28.65 -13.68
N PHE A 15 -12.08 27.57 -14.20
CA PHE A 15 -11.58 26.46 -13.38
C PHE A 15 -10.13 26.63 -12.95
N ARG A 16 -9.42 27.66 -13.45
CA ARG A 16 -8.03 27.99 -13.09
C ARG A 16 -7.09 26.77 -13.13
N LEU A 17 -7.28 25.88 -14.10
CA LEU A 17 -6.60 24.57 -14.15
C LEU A 17 -5.06 24.67 -14.16
N ARG A 18 -4.53 25.75 -14.74
CA ARG A 18 -3.09 26.03 -14.78
C ARG A 18 -2.50 26.27 -13.39
N ASP A 19 -3.22 26.96 -12.52
CA ASP A 19 -2.75 27.30 -11.17
C ASP A 19 -2.65 26.05 -10.29
N TRP A 20 -3.53 25.08 -10.53
CA TRP A 20 -3.58 23.82 -9.79
C TRP A 20 -2.92 22.64 -10.53
N ALA A 21 -2.18 22.90 -11.62
CA ALA A 21 -1.58 21.83 -12.43
C ALA A 21 -0.62 20.94 -11.61
N HIS A 22 0.07 21.52 -10.63
CA HIS A 22 0.94 20.81 -9.69
C HIS A 22 0.17 19.89 -8.71
N MET A 23 -1.12 20.15 -8.50
CA MET A 23 -2.04 19.30 -7.74
C MET A 23 -2.87 18.39 -8.65
N LEU A 24 -2.37 18.08 -9.86
CA LEU A 24 -3.07 17.19 -10.79
C LEU A 24 -4.39 17.77 -11.34
N GLY A 25 -4.54 19.11 -11.38
CA GLY A 25 -5.71 19.78 -11.92
C GLY A 25 -6.61 20.36 -10.83
N TYR A 26 -7.93 20.32 -11.00
CA TYR A 26 -8.90 20.99 -10.12
C TYR A 26 -8.78 20.54 -8.65
N GLY A 27 -8.11 21.34 -7.81
CA GLY A 27 -8.05 21.17 -6.36
C GLY A 27 -7.49 19.83 -5.85
N GLY A 28 -6.62 19.13 -6.60
CA GLY A 28 -6.13 17.79 -6.19
C GLY A 28 -6.81 16.61 -6.88
N HIS A 29 -7.85 16.84 -7.68
CA HIS A 29 -8.62 15.78 -8.32
C HIS A 29 -7.95 15.28 -9.61
N PHE A 30 -7.33 14.09 -9.54
CA PHE A 30 -6.65 13.44 -10.67
C PHE A 30 -7.60 12.90 -11.76
N SER A 31 -8.85 12.56 -11.43
CA SER A 31 -9.83 12.06 -12.40
C SER A 31 -11.20 12.69 -12.18
N THR A 32 -11.87 13.03 -13.26
CA THR A 32 -13.32 13.27 -13.23
C THR A 32 -14.05 11.94 -13.11
N LYS A 33 -15.01 11.86 -12.20
CA LYS A 33 -15.84 10.67 -11.99
C LYS A 33 -17.27 10.99 -12.38
N SER A 34 -17.82 10.30 -13.37
CA SER A 34 -19.27 10.35 -13.63
C SER A 34 -20.00 9.42 -12.65
N ARG A 35 -21.20 9.81 -12.19
CA ARG A 35 -21.98 8.95 -11.29
C ARG A 35 -22.44 7.65 -11.96
N ARG A 36 -22.74 7.69 -13.26
CA ARG A 36 -23.34 6.56 -14.00
C ARG A 36 -22.31 5.63 -14.64
N TYR A 37 -21.16 6.12 -15.07
CA TYR A 37 -20.20 5.33 -15.85
C TYR A 37 -18.91 5.00 -15.10
N SER A 38 -18.63 5.65 -13.97
CA SER A 38 -17.37 5.43 -13.27
C SER A 38 -17.55 4.54 -12.04
N THR A 39 -16.74 3.49 -11.95
CA THR A 39 -16.62 2.66 -10.73
C THR A 39 -15.93 3.42 -9.59
N THR A 40 -15.89 2.85 -8.39
CA THR A 40 -15.16 3.45 -7.26
C THR A 40 -13.67 3.05 -7.30
N LEU A 41 -12.79 3.92 -6.84
CA LEU A 41 -11.38 3.55 -6.61
C LEU A 41 -11.27 2.41 -5.59
N GLY A 42 -12.23 2.27 -4.67
CA GLY A 42 -12.34 1.13 -3.76
C GLY A 42 -12.53 -0.18 -4.52
N ALA A 43 -13.51 -0.24 -5.43
CA ALA A 43 -13.75 -1.41 -6.27
C ALA A 43 -12.53 -1.77 -7.12
N MET A 44 -11.88 -0.79 -7.77
CA MET A 44 -10.65 -1.04 -8.53
C MET A 44 -9.48 -1.50 -7.67
N ARG A 45 -9.37 -1.06 -6.41
CA ARG A 45 -8.33 -1.53 -5.50
C ARG A 45 -8.61 -2.95 -5.01
N ALA A 46 -9.87 -3.28 -4.74
CA ALA A 46 -10.29 -4.63 -4.36
C ALA A 46 -10.03 -5.62 -5.50
N ASP A 47 -10.41 -5.27 -6.73
CA ASP A 47 -10.18 -6.09 -7.92
C ASP A 47 -8.68 -6.35 -8.16
N ARG A 48 -7.86 -5.31 -8.06
CA ARG A 48 -6.39 -5.47 -8.13
C ARG A 48 -5.82 -6.33 -7.00
N ALA A 49 -6.34 -6.20 -5.77
CA ALA A 49 -5.89 -7.02 -4.65
C ALA A 49 -6.24 -8.50 -4.87
N GLN A 50 -7.43 -8.78 -5.40
CA GLN A 50 -7.86 -10.13 -5.77
C GLN A 50 -6.96 -10.71 -6.86
N HIS A 51 -6.74 -9.97 -7.95
CA HIS A 51 -5.85 -10.38 -9.02
C HIS A 51 -4.43 -10.70 -8.52
N ARG A 52 -3.86 -9.85 -7.65
CA ARG A 52 -2.55 -10.10 -7.04
C ARG A 52 -2.53 -11.33 -6.13
N ALA A 53 -3.61 -11.58 -5.40
CA ALA A 53 -3.72 -12.78 -4.57
C ALA A 53 -3.74 -14.04 -5.44
N ASP A 54 -4.48 -14.01 -6.54
CA ASP A 54 -4.57 -15.13 -7.49
C ASP A 54 -3.23 -15.39 -8.20
N GLU A 55 -2.53 -14.33 -8.63
CA GLU A 55 -1.16 -14.42 -9.18
C GLU A 55 -0.20 -15.08 -8.17
N ALA A 56 -0.22 -14.63 -6.90
CA ALA A 56 0.64 -15.20 -5.86
C ALA A 56 0.33 -16.67 -5.59
N ARG A 57 -0.95 -17.06 -5.58
CA ARG A 57 -1.35 -18.47 -5.43
C ARG A 57 -0.84 -19.32 -6.58
N ALA A 58 -1.01 -18.86 -7.81
CA ALA A 58 -0.53 -19.56 -9.00
C ALA A 58 0.99 -19.74 -8.96
N PHE A 59 1.73 -18.70 -8.56
CA PHE A 59 3.18 -18.77 -8.37
C PHE A 59 3.59 -19.84 -7.34
N HIS A 60 2.81 -20.00 -6.27
CA HIS A 60 3.03 -21.01 -5.24
C HIS A 60 2.41 -22.39 -5.55
N GLY A 61 1.82 -22.59 -6.73
CA GLY A 61 1.17 -23.84 -7.12
C GLY A 61 -0.08 -24.17 -6.29
N LEU A 62 -0.69 -23.17 -5.65
CA LEU A 62 -1.90 -23.33 -4.86
C LEU A 62 -3.14 -23.34 -5.78
N PRO A 63 -4.17 -24.15 -5.48
CA PRO A 63 -5.40 -24.16 -6.26
C PRO A 63 -6.10 -22.79 -6.20
N PRO A 64 -6.95 -22.44 -7.19
CA PRO A 64 -7.77 -21.24 -7.12
C PRO A 64 -8.66 -21.25 -5.87
N LEU A 65 -9.06 -20.06 -5.40
CA LEU A 65 -10.05 -19.97 -4.33
C LEU A 65 -11.40 -20.51 -4.82
N PRO A 66 -12.20 -21.15 -3.94
CA PRO A 66 -13.55 -21.59 -4.30
C PRO A 66 -14.44 -20.39 -4.62
N GLU A 67 -15.41 -20.57 -5.51
CA GLU A 67 -16.43 -19.56 -5.77
C GLU A 67 -17.30 -19.38 -4.52
N GLY A 68 -17.26 -18.18 -3.92
CA GLY A 68 -18.02 -17.85 -2.73
C GLY A 68 -17.35 -16.79 -1.85
N PRO A 69 -18.02 -16.33 -0.78
CA PRO A 69 -17.42 -15.43 0.18
C PRO A 69 -16.23 -16.12 0.87
N VAL A 70 -15.04 -15.53 0.75
CA VAL A 70 -13.82 -16.00 1.43
C VAL A 70 -13.59 -15.14 2.66
N ASP A 71 -13.60 -15.75 3.84
CA ASP A 71 -13.23 -15.07 5.07
C ASP A 71 -11.72 -14.86 5.12
N LYS A 72 -11.31 -13.60 4.99
CA LYS A 72 -9.92 -13.22 5.18
C LYS A 72 -9.59 -13.21 6.67
N VAL A 73 -8.99 -14.28 7.17
CA VAL A 73 -8.43 -14.32 8.53
C VAL A 73 -7.15 -13.49 8.56
N GLY A 74 -7.31 -12.21 8.91
CA GLY A 74 -6.22 -11.21 8.95
C GLY A 74 -5.78 -10.81 10.35
N SER A 75 -6.43 -11.29 11.41
CA SER A 75 -6.11 -10.90 12.77
C SER A 75 -4.98 -11.76 13.34
N TRP A 76 -3.75 -11.31 13.11
CA TRP A 76 -2.59 -11.81 13.84
C TRP A 76 -2.33 -10.88 15.02
N HIS A 77 -2.40 -11.42 16.24
CA HIS A 77 -1.94 -10.71 17.42
C HIS A 77 -0.66 -11.36 17.90
N VAL A 78 0.35 -10.54 18.19
CA VAL A 78 1.64 -11.04 18.69
C VAL A 78 1.42 -11.62 20.08
N ILE A 79 1.57 -12.94 20.22
CA ILE A 79 1.42 -13.66 21.50
C ILE A 79 2.61 -13.38 22.43
N GLY A 80 3.75 -13.02 21.86
CA GLY A 80 4.95 -12.63 22.59
C GLY A 80 6.15 -12.52 21.65
N THR A 81 7.17 -11.81 22.10
CA THR A 81 8.47 -11.75 21.45
C THR A 81 9.51 -12.24 22.46
N GLY A 82 10.28 -13.26 22.09
CA GLY A 82 11.30 -13.85 22.96
C GLY A 82 12.28 -14.68 22.15
N TYR A 83 13.25 -15.26 22.86
CA TYR A 83 14.25 -16.15 22.27
C TYR A 83 13.70 -17.57 22.18
N LYS A 84 13.95 -18.26 21.06
CA LYS A 84 13.53 -19.65 20.88
C LYS A 84 14.41 -20.61 21.68
N PHE A 85 15.67 -20.24 21.88
CA PHE A 85 16.67 -21.06 22.54
C PHE A 85 17.44 -20.26 23.59
N SER A 86 17.95 -20.93 24.63
CA SER A 86 18.80 -20.31 25.66
C SER A 86 20.09 -19.72 25.06
N SER A 87 20.58 -20.26 23.95
CA SER A 87 21.73 -19.71 23.24
C SER A 87 21.43 -18.33 22.67
N GLU A 88 20.29 -18.13 22.03
CA GLU A 88 19.87 -16.82 21.48
C GLU A 88 19.76 -15.76 22.59
N GLU A 89 19.26 -16.15 23.76
CA GLU A 89 19.22 -15.29 24.94
C GLU A 89 20.63 -14.91 25.42
N THR A 90 21.53 -15.88 25.53
CA THR A 90 22.93 -15.67 25.93
C THR A 90 23.66 -14.74 24.95
N TRP A 91 23.45 -14.93 23.64
CA TRP A 91 23.99 -14.08 22.59
C TRP A 91 23.45 -12.64 22.70
N ALA A 92 22.15 -12.49 22.93
CA ALA A 92 21.57 -11.17 23.09
C ALA A 92 22.07 -10.44 24.34
N GLU A 93 22.30 -11.15 25.45
CA GLU A 93 22.89 -10.56 26.65
C GLU A 93 24.34 -10.14 26.40
N THR A 94 25.12 -10.96 25.69
CA THR A 94 26.50 -10.60 25.30
C THR A 94 26.52 -9.32 24.46
N ILE A 95 25.60 -9.16 23.51
CA ILE A 95 25.47 -7.93 22.71
C ILE A 95 25.08 -6.72 23.58
N ARG A 96 24.18 -6.92 24.56
CA ARG A 96 23.80 -5.84 25.51
C ARG A 96 24.98 -5.39 26.35
N GLU A 97 25.79 -6.32 26.85
CA GLU A 97 27.00 -6.02 27.61
C GLU A 97 28.01 -5.23 26.78
N GLN A 98 28.24 -5.65 25.52
CA GLN A 98 29.12 -4.92 24.59
C GLN A 98 28.64 -3.50 24.30
N ARG A 99 27.32 -3.27 24.26
CA ARG A 99 26.75 -1.93 24.06
C ARG A 99 26.78 -1.06 25.32
N ARG A 100 26.64 -1.65 26.51
CA ARG A 100 26.77 -0.93 27.79
C ARG A 100 28.21 -0.48 28.03
N HIS A 101 29.17 -1.28 27.60
CA HIS A 101 30.59 -1.00 27.71
C HIS A 101 31.21 -0.94 26.31
N PRO A 102 30.95 0.13 25.53
CA PRO A 102 31.63 0.32 24.27
C PRO A 102 33.12 0.32 24.57
N ARG A 103 33.85 -0.64 24.00
CA ARG A 103 35.28 -0.76 24.20
C ARG A 103 35.91 0.57 23.79
N THR A 104 36.37 1.34 24.77
CA THR A 104 37.17 2.54 24.52
C THR A 104 38.42 2.07 23.81
N ALA A 105 38.59 2.54 22.58
CA ALA A 105 39.77 2.34 21.75
C ALA A 105 40.99 3.06 22.36
#